data_AF-A0A9N9SLX5-F1
#
_entry.id   AF-A0A9N9SLX5-F1
#
_cell.length_a   1.000
_cell.length_b   1.000
_cell.length_c   1.000
_cell.angle_alpha   90.00
_cell.angle_beta   90.00
_cell.angle_gamma   90.00
#
_symmetry.space_group_name_H-M   'P 1'
#
loop_
_entity.id
_entity.type
_entity.pdbx_description
1 polymer ?
#
loop_
_entity_poly.entity_id
_entity_poly.type
_entity_poly.pdbx_seq_one_letter_code
_entity_poly.pdbx_strand_id
1 'polypeptide(L)'
;MNVTERRKNRNASTFSSNMENGELLEDPSRSNIRGDEKNILLLFFLYTLQGIPLGLSAAIPMMLQNRGVSYKKQAEFSFVSWPFSLKLLWAPLVDAIFSTRIGRRKTWLIPTQYLIGSFMLLLSAHVSQWLGSDGTEPNIEILTLLFFSLNFLAATQDIAVDGWALTMLKKNNVGHASTCNSVGQTTGFFLSYVLFMALESPTFCNQYLRTSPENEGIVTLPGFLYFWGLVFLVTTTIVALMKKETEPHDPEHIVIHDRDIKTAYTSLKDILKLRSVQTLVMILLTCKIGFSSTDSVMALKLVEGGIPKERLGLLAIPLIPVQLAMPLVIAKYTTGPRPLDIYLKAMPYRLAFGFVAAFLVWITPILVPDASEGLPFLYVTFLLICYALHQVCVYCMFVSIMAFFAKISDSSVGGTYMTLLNTISNLGGNWPTMLALYFVDPLTWKQCEGGVESLDNTCRDTVEKDLCISKGGKCVTVLDGFYIETAICAVLGFLWLWWGAKKIKHIQSLSDSAWKLNKRKDKR
;
A
#
# COMPACT_ATOMS: atom_id res chain seq x y z
N MET A 1 -57.91 4.29 -19.92
CA MET A 1 -56.54 4.51 -20.43
C MET A 1 -55.74 3.25 -20.19
N ASN A 2 -55.34 2.56 -21.26
CA ASN A 2 -54.78 1.20 -21.20
C ASN A 2 -53.34 1.20 -20.62
N VAL A 3 -52.93 0.09 -19.99
CA VAL A 3 -51.60 -0.06 -19.35
C VAL A 3 -50.45 0.19 -20.33
N THR A 4 -50.66 -0.14 -21.61
CA THR A 4 -49.71 0.09 -22.71
C THR A 4 -49.54 1.59 -23.03
N GLU A 5 -50.61 2.38 -22.99
CA GLU A 5 -50.55 3.84 -23.15
C GLU A 5 -49.87 4.53 -21.96
N ARG A 6 -50.11 4.06 -20.73
CA ARG A 6 -49.42 4.58 -19.55
C ARG A 6 -47.91 4.34 -19.62
N ARG A 7 -47.47 3.21 -20.17
CA ARG A 7 -46.04 2.88 -20.36
C ARG A 7 -45.40 3.72 -21.48
N LYS A 8 -46.14 3.96 -22.57
CA LYS A 8 -45.69 4.81 -23.68
C LYS A 8 -45.59 6.28 -23.25
N ASN A 9 -46.56 6.78 -22.49
CA ASN A 9 -46.53 8.14 -21.94
C ASN A 9 -45.48 8.31 -20.83
N ARG A 10 -45.20 7.28 -20.01
CA ARG A 10 -44.08 7.31 -19.06
C ARG A 10 -42.74 7.40 -19.79
N ASN A 11 -42.52 6.55 -20.80
CA ASN A 11 -41.26 6.57 -21.54
C ASN A 11 -41.09 7.87 -22.35
N ALA A 12 -42.17 8.43 -22.89
CA ALA A 12 -42.15 9.73 -23.58
C ALA A 12 -41.89 10.90 -22.60
N SER A 13 -42.47 10.87 -21.39
CA SER A 13 -42.23 11.90 -20.37
C SER A 13 -40.81 11.82 -19.79
N THR A 14 -40.24 10.62 -19.65
CA THR A 14 -38.85 10.44 -19.19
C THR A 14 -37.83 10.79 -20.28
N PHE A 15 -38.17 10.62 -21.56
CA PHE A 15 -37.32 11.03 -22.68
C PHE A 15 -37.30 12.56 -22.83
N SER A 16 -38.46 13.23 -22.68
CA SER A 16 -38.55 14.69 -22.74
C SER A 16 -37.98 15.40 -21.51
N SER A 17 -37.94 14.77 -20.34
CA SER A 17 -37.33 15.36 -19.13
C SER A 17 -35.80 15.32 -19.13
N ASN A 18 -35.19 14.60 -20.08
CA ASN A 18 -33.74 14.40 -20.17
C ASN A 18 -33.09 15.19 -21.32
N MET A 19 -33.77 16.21 -21.88
CA MET A 19 -33.24 17.06 -22.94
C MET A 19 -33.33 18.53 -22.55
N GLU A 20 -32.19 19.18 -22.44
CA GLU A 20 -32.07 20.65 -22.43
C GLU A 20 -31.11 21.01 -23.58
N ASN A 21 -31.54 21.85 -24.52
CA ASN A 21 -30.80 22.22 -25.74
C ASN A 21 -30.43 21.08 -26.72
N GLY A 22 -31.19 19.98 -26.75
CA GLY A 22 -31.01 18.91 -27.73
C GLY A 22 -29.90 17.90 -27.40
N GLU A 23 -29.26 18.03 -26.24
CA GLU A 23 -28.33 17.03 -25.71
C GLU A 23 -29.01 16.16 -24.64
N LEU A 24 -28.73 14.85 -24.67
CA LEU A 24 -29.16 13.90 -23.64
C LEU A 24 -28.45 14.24 -22.32
N LEU A 25 -29.22 14.56 -21.27
CA LEU A 25 -28.71 14.67 -19.91
C LEU A 25 -28.03 13.35 -19.53
N GLU A 26 -26.69 13.36 -19.44
CA GLU A 26 -25.90 12.22 -18.96
C GLU A 26 -26.38 11.84 -17.56
N ASP A 27 -26.69 10.55 -17.37
CA ASP A 27 -27.07 10.01 -16.07
C ASP A 27 -25.98 10.36 -15.03
N PRO A 28 -26.28 11.17 -14.00
CA PRO A 28 -25.29 11.65 -13.02
C PRO A 28 -24.66 10.51 -12.20
N SER A 29 -25.12 9.26 -12.38
CA SER A 29 -24.55 8.07 -11.74
C SER A 29 -23.42 7.38 -12.52
N ARG A 30 -23.17 7.73 -13.80
CA ARG A 30 -22.10 7.11 -14.61
C ARG A 30 -20.81 7.95 -14.57
N SER A 31 -19.71 7.32 -14.16
CA SER A 31 -18.37 7.90 -14.28
C SER A 31 -18.02 8.13 -15.75
N ASN A 32 -17.91 9.39 -16.15
CA ASN A 32 -17.39 9.80 -17.45
C ASN A 32 -16.02 10.46 -17.23
N ILE A 33 -14.96 9.83 -17.74
CA ILE A 33 -13.57 10.30 -17.60
C ILE A 33 -13.34 11.59 -18.41
N ARG A 34 -14.20 11.86 -19.40
CA ARG A 34 -14.07 13.02 -20.28
C ARG A 34 -14.02 14.32 -19.49
N GLY A 35 -12.94 15.07 -19.66
CA GLY A 35 -12.65 16.31 -18.93
C GLY A 35 -11.79 16.16 -17.66
N ASP A 36 -11.61 14.95 -17.13
CA ASP A 36 -10.68 14.67 -16.02
C ASP A 36 -9.37 13.98 -16.47
N GLU A 37 -9.24 13.63 -17.75
CA GLU A 37 -8.10 12.91 -18.32
C GLU A 37 -6.74 13.52 -17.95
N LYS A 38 -6.59 14.84 -18.10
CA LYS A 38 -5.35 15.56 -17.75
C LYS A 38 -5.07 15.53 -16.23
N ASN A 39 -6.12 15.57 -15.42
CA ASN A 39 -6.01 15.52 -13.97
C ASN A 39 -5.62 14.11 -13.49
N ILE A 40 -6.23 13.08 -14.08
CA ILE A 40 -5.89 11.67 -13.83
C ILE A 40 -4.44 11.40 -14.24
N LEU A 41 -4.01 11.85 -15.43
CA LEU A 41 -2.63 11.68 -15.88
C LEU A 41 -1.64 12.39 -14.94
N LEU A 42 -1.96 13.61 -14.51
CA LEU A 42 -1.15 14.35 -13.55
C LEU A 42 -1.08 13.61 -12.20
N LEU A 43 -2.20 13.17 -11.65
CA LEU A 43 -2.25 12.44 -10.38
C LEU A 43 -1.45 11.14 -10.49
N PHE A 44 -1.67 10.34 -11.53
CA PHE A 44 -0.89 9.13 -11.78
C PHE A 44 0.61 9.42 -11.77
N PHE A 45 1.05 10.46 -12.47
CA PHE A 45 2.46 10.83 -12.52
C PHE A 45 3.00 11.32 -11.17
N LEU A 46 2.23 12.13 -10.42
CA LEU A 46 2.61 12.57 -9.07
C LEU A 46 2.72 11.40 -8.09
N TYR A 47 1.83 10.41 -8.18
CA TYR A 47 1.91 9.18 -7.40
C TYR A 47 3.08 8.29 -7.82
N THR A 48 3.41 8.24 -9.12
CA THR A 48 4.64 7.59 -9.60
C THR A 48 5.88 8.23 -8.99
N LEU A 49 5.95 9.56 -8.94
CA LEU A 49 7.05 10.26 -8.27
C LEU A 49 7.17 9.90 -6.79
N GLN A 50 6.06 9.76 -6.06
CA GLN A 50 6.09 9.31 -4.66
C GLN A 50 6.62 7.87 -4.50
N GLY A 51 6.33 6.99 -5.46
CA GLY A 51 6.83 5.63 -5.47
C GLY A 51 8.34 5.53 -5.64
N ILE A 52 8.99 6.52 -6.26
CA ILE A 52 10.44 6.50 -6.52
C ILE A 52 11.25 6.48 -5.21
N PRO A 53 11.10 7.44 -4.26
CA PRO A 53 11.76 7.37 -2.95
C PRO A 53 11.46 6.09 -2.17
N LEU A 54 10.22 5.60 -2.24
CA LEU A 54 9.80 4.38 -1.54
C LEU A 54 10.54 3.14 -2.06
N GLY A 55 10.58 2.93 -3.38
CA GLY A 55 11.30 1.80 -3.97
C GLY A 55 12.82 1.93 -3.84
N LEU A 56 13.37 3.15 -3.88
CA LEU A 56 14.80 3.35 -3.63
C LEU A 56 15.18 2.96 -2.20
N SER A 57 14.33 3.28 -1.23
CA SER A 57 14.52 2.86 0.17
C SER A 57 14.46 1.33 0.33
N ALA A 58 13.75 0.61 -0.54
CA ALA A 58 13.75 -0.84 -0.59
C ALA A 58 14.97 -1.44 -1.33
N ALA A 59 15.54 -0.71 -2.29
CA ALA A 59 16.74 -1.11 -3.03
C ALA A 59 18.00 -1.11 -2.16
N ILE A 60 18.18 -0.07 -1.34
CA ILE A 60 19.41 0.13 -0.55
C ILE A 60 19.75 -1.08 0.35
N PRO A 61 18.83 -1.67 1.15
CA PRO A 61 19.14 -2.86 1.94
C PRO A 61 19.68 -4.03 1.11
N MET A 62 19.14 -4.23 -0.10
CA MET A 62 19.60 -5.29 -1.00
C MET A 62 21.01 -5.00 -1.51
N MET A 63 21.32 -3.74 -1.85
CA MET A 63 22.68 -3.34 -2.22
C MET A 63 23.66 -3.49 -1.05
N LEU A 64 23.25 -3.13 0.18
CA LEU A 64 24.06 -3.30 1.38
C LEU A 64 24.32 -4.79 1.69
N GLN A 65 23.33 -5.66 1.48
CA GLN A 65 23.47 -7.10 1.64
C GLN A 65 24.52 -7.67 0.67
N ASN A 66 24.50 -7.25 -0.60
CA ASN A 66 25.49 -7.68 -1.60
C ASN A 66 26.93 -7.25 -1.25
N ARG A 67 27.08 -6.19 -0.44
CA ARG A 67 28.37 -5.71 0.07
C ARG A 67 28.77 -6.34 1.42
N GLY A 68 28.05 -7.35 1.89
CA GLY A 68 28.35 -8.05 3.13
C GLY A 68 28.02 -7.26 4.40
N VAL A 69 27.21 -6.19 4.31
CA VAL A 69 26.83 -5.39 5.49
C VAL A 69 25.91 -6.20 6.41
N SER A 70 26.24 -6.22 7.70
CA SER A 70 25.48 -6.98 8.71
C SER A 70 23.99 -6.63 8.76
N TYR A 71 23.15 -7.62 9.09
CA TYR A 71 21.71 -7.43 9.25
C TYR A 71 21.36 -6.40 10.34
N LYS A 72 22.19 -6.25 11.38
CA LYS A 72 22.00 -5.21 12.41
C LYS A 72 22.01 -3.81 11.80
N LYS A 73 22.95 -3.55 10.90
CA LYS A 73 23.05 -2.27 10.19
C LYS A 73 21.93 -2.08 9.16
N GLN A 74 21.48 -3.15 8.52
CA GLN A 74 20.28 -3.09 7.67
C GLN A 74 19.01 -2.77 8.49
N ALA A 75 18.91 -3.29 9.71
CA ALA A 75 17.82 -2.95 10.63
C ALA A 75 17.88 -1.48 11.07
N GLU A 76 19.07 -0.93 11.33
CA GLU A 76 19.24 0.52 11.55
C GLU A 76 18.75 1.34 10.34
N PHE A 77 19.04 0.91 9.11
CA PHE A 77 18.53 1.59 7.92
C PHE A 77 16.98 1.53 7.79
N SER A 78 16.31 0.52 8.34
CA SER A 78 14.84 0.40 8.23
C SER A 78 14.05 1.57 8.87
N PHE A 79 14.69 2.37 9.74
CA PHE A 79 14.09 3.59 10.30
C PHE A 79 13.69 4.61 9.22
N VAL A 80 14.26 4.55 8.01
CA VAL A 80 13.91 5.46 6.90
C VAL A 80 12.43 5.43 6.51
N SER A 81 11.72 4.33 6.79
CA SER A 81 10.29 4.17 6.45
C SER A 81 9.34 4.79 7.50
N TRP A 82 9.82 5.18 8.67
CA TRP A 82 9.00 5.72 9.76
C TRP A 82 8.17 6.96 9.40
N PRO A 83 8.64 7.90 8.57
CA PRO A 83 7.84 9.07 8.22
C PRO A 83 6.47 8.71 7.63
N PHE A 84 6.36 7.66 6.81
CA PHE A 84 5.08 7.23 6.25
C PHE A 84 4.10 6.69 7.31
N SER A 85 4.62 6.18 8.43
CA SER A 85 3.83 5.76 9.58
C SER A 85 3.40 6.95 10.46
N LEU A 86 4.25 7.97 10.57
CA LEU A 86 4.06 9.11 11.46
C LEU A 86 3.38 10.31 10.80
N LYS A 87 3.16 10.30 9.48
CA LYS A 87 2.64 11.46 8.71
C LYS A 87 1.34 12.06 9.22
N LEU A 88 0.51 11.29 9.92
CA LEU A 88 -0.69 11.79 10.60
C LEU A 88 -0.37 12.91 11.62
N LEU A 89 0.81 12.91 12.21
CA LEU A 89 1.22 13.90 13.20
C LEU A 89 1.31 15.31 12.60
N TRP A 90 1.69 15.46 11.33
CA TRP A 90 1.82 16.77 10.67
C TRP A 90 0.83 16.99 9.52
N ALA A 91 -0.01 16.00 9.16
CA ALA A 91 -1.05 16.18 8.17
C ALA A 91 -2.02 17.35 8.46
N PRO A 92 -2.45 17.61 9.73
CA PRO A 92 -3.22 18.81 10.07
C PRO A 92 -2.49 20.12 9.78
N LEU A 93 -1.16 20.17 9.97
CA LEU A 93 -0.35 21.35 9.64
C LEU A 93 -0.37 21.61 8.14
N VAL A 94 -0.22 20.56 7.33
CA VAL A 94 -0.26 20.64 5.86
C VAL A 94 -1.60 21.18 5.35
N ASP A 95 -2.70 20.84 6.01
CA ASP A 95 -4.03 21.36 5.66
C ASP A 95 -4.30 22.78 6.17
N ALA A 96 -3.60 23.24 7.22
CA ALA A 96 -3.88 24.50 7.89
C ALA A 96 -2.99 25.66 7.41
N ILE A 97 -1.70 25.40 7.21
CA ILE A 97 -0.72 26.41 6.82
C ILE A 97 -0.67 26.45 5.31
N PHE A 98 -1.19 27.50 4.68
CA PHE A 98 -1.07 27.66 3.23
C PHE A 98 -1.11 29.12 2.78
N SER A 99 -0.65 29.36 1.55
CA SER A 99 -0.73 30.66 0.89
C SER A 99 -1.96 30.72 -0.01
N THR A 100 -2.83 31.71 0.22
CA THR A 100 -4.03 31.95 -0.62
C THR A 100 -3.69 32.32 -2.06
N ARG A 101 -2.49 32.87 -2.32
CA ARG A 101 -2.04 33.23 -3.68
C ARG A 101 -1.67 32.01 -4.52
N ILE A 102 -1.06 31.00 -3.90
CA ILE A 102 -0.52 29.82 -4.59
C ILE A 102 -1.56 28.70 -4.63
N GLY A 103 -2.43 28.65 -3.61
CA GLY A 103 -3.37 27.57 -3.37
C GLY A 103 -2.88 26.64 -2.27
N ARG A 104 -3.82 25.97 -1.60
CA ARG A 104 -3.58 25.15 -0.42
C ARG A 104 -2.67 23.95 -0.72
N ARG A 105 -2.95 23.23 -1.78
CA ARG A 105 -2.22 22.01 -2.16
C ARG A 105 -0.86 22.35 -2.76
N LYS A 106 -0.80 23.35 -3.63
CA LYS A 106 0.44 23.81 -4.25
C LYS A 106 1.44 24.39 -3.25
N THR A 107 0.97 25.01 -2.16
CA THR A 107 1.85 25.58 -1.12
C THR A 107 2.79 24.53 -0.51
N TRP A 108 2.35 23.27 -0.38
CA TRP A 108 3.20 22.19 0.13
C TRP A 108 3.82 21.34 -0.96
N LEU A 109 3.08 21.07 -2.05
CA LEU A 109 3.56 20.21 -3.13
C LEU A 109 4.83 20.77 -3.79
N ILE A 110 4.83 22.06 -4.15
CA ILE A 110 5.94 22.69 -4.87
C ILE A 110 7.25 22.65 -4.07
N PRO A 111 7.32 23.19 -2.83
CA PRO A 111 8.57 23.19 -2.09
C PRO A 111 9.04 21.78 -1.75
N THR A 112 8.13 20.85 -1.39
CA THR A 112 8.52 19.48 -1.07
C THR A 112 9.12 18.75 -2.27
N GLN A 113 8.53 18.87 -3.46
CA GLN A 113 9.09 18.24 -4.67
C GLN A 113 10.40 18.88 -5.12
N TYR A 114 10.57 20.21 -5.01
CA TYR A 114 11.85 20.85 -5.26
C TYR A 114 12.92 20.38 -4.27
N LEU A 115 12.58 20.26 -2.99
CA LEU A 115 13.48 19.71 -1.98
C LEU A 115 13.84 18.26 -2.28
N ILE A 116 12.88 17.41 -2.66
CA ILE A 116 13.14 16.02 -3.08
C ILE A 116 14.11 16.00 -4.27
N GLY A 117 13.83 16.77 -5.33
CA GLY A 117 14.66 16.82 -6.52
C GLY A 117 16.10 17.28 -6.21
N SER A 118 16.24 18.40 -5.50
CA SER A 118 17.54 18.91 -5.06
C SER A 118 18.27 17.93 -4.16
N PHE A 119 17.56 17.26 -3.26
CA PHE A 119 18.14 16.25 -2.37
C PHE A 119 18.64 15.03 -3.15
N MET A 120 17.88 14.56 -4.15
CA MET A 120 18.34 13.47 -5.03
C MET A 120 19.57 13.87 -5.86
N LEU A 121 19.66 15.13 -6.32
CA LEU A 121 20.88 15.62 -6.98
C LEU A 121 22.08 15.68 -6.03
N LEU A 122 21.88 16.11 -4.79
CA LEU A 122 22.94 16.11 -3.76
C LEU A 122 23.39 14.69 -3.42
N LEU A 123 22.45 13.77 -3.27
CA LEU A 123 22.73 12.34 -3.09
C LEU A 123 23.52 11.81 -4.29
N SER A 124 23.11 12.10 -5.52
CA SER A 124 23.82 11.65 -6.72
C SER A 124 25.31 11.99 -6.70
N ALA A 125 25.69 13.15 -6.16
CA ALA A 125 27.09 13.57 -6.15
C ALA A 125 27.95 12.86 -5.08
N HIS A 126 27.34 12.32 -4.02
CA HIS A 126 28.07 11.83 -2.84
C HIS A 126 27.72 10.40 -2.43
N VAL A 127 26.68 9.79 -3.00
CA VAL A 127 26.17 8.48 -2.55
C VAL A 127 27.21 7.37 -2.71
N SER A 128 28.06 7.43 -3.73
CA SER A 128 29.14 6.46 -3.93
C SER A 128 30.15 6.47 -2.78
N GLN A 129 30.39 7.64 -2.18
CA GLN A 129 31.26 7.76 -1.01
C GLN A 129 30.62 7.12 0.23
N TRP A 130 29.32 7.31 0.44
CA TRP A 130 28.63 6.82 1.64
C TRP A 130 28.25 5.34 1.56
N LEU A 131 28.06 4.79 0.36
CA LEU A 131 27.81 3.36 0.16
C LEU A 131 29.07 2.50 0.22
N GLY A 132 30.25 3.12 0.41
CA GLY A 132 31.55 2.46 0.39
C GLY A 132 32.02 2.23 -1.04
N SER A 133 32.99 3.04 -1.48
CA SER A 133 33.81 2.78 -2.68
C SER A 133 35.24 2.49 -2.23
N ASP A 134 35.95 1.63 -2.97
CA ASP A 134 37.40 1.43 -2.82
C ASP A 134 37.87 0.99 -1.41
N GLY A 135 37.15 0.04 -0.80
CA GLY A 135 37.55 -0.57 0.48
C GLY A 135 37.17 0.22 1.74
N THR A 136 36.35 1.27 1.61
CA THR A 136 35.77 2.00 2.75
C THR A 136 34.44 1.41 3.20
N GLU A 137 34.22 1.30 4.51
CA GLU A 137 32.96 0.77 5.06
C GLU A 137 31.79 1.74 4.79
N PRO A 138 30.58 1.25 4.45
CA PRO A 138 29.42 2.10 4.23
C PRO A 138 29.02 2.87 5.50
N ASN A 139 28.79 4.18 5.37
CA ASN A 139 28.29 5.00 6.48
C ASN A 139 26.75 4.92 6.56
N ILE A 140 26.29 3.91 7.29
CA ILE A 140 24.87 3.60 7.44
C ILE A 140 24.10 4.70 8.17
N GLU A 141 24.74 5.38 9.11
CA GLU A 141 24.09 6.45 9.89
C GLU A 141 23.72 7.64 9.01
N ILE A 142 24.68 8.14 8.23
CA ILE A 142 24.46 9.22 7.28
C ILE A 142 23.43 8.79 6.22
N LEU A 143 23.55 7.57 5.69
CA LEU A 143 22.61 7.05 4.70
C LEU A 143 21.17 6.99 5.27
N THR A 144 21.03 6.56 6.52
CA THR A 144 19.74 6.51 7.23
C THR A 144 19.17 7.91 7.42
N LEU A 145 19.96 8.89 7.90
CA LEU A 145 19.51 10.27 8.07
C LEU A 145 19.04 10.88 6.75
N LEU A 146 19.78 10.62 5.67
CA LEU A 146 19.48 11.20 4.37
C LEU A 146 18.21 10.59 3.78
N PHE A 147 18.10 9.26 3.76
CA PHE A 147 16.89 8.59 3.27
C PHE A 147 15.68 8.83 4.17
N PHE A 148 15.86 9.02 5.47
CA PHE A 148 14.80 9.45 6.37
C PHE A 148 14.27 10.84 5.97
N SER A 149 15.17 11.79 5.69
CA SER A 149 14.82 13.13 5.22
C SER A 149 14.07 13.08 3.88
N LEU A 150 14.55 12.26 2.94
CA LEU A 150 13.89 12.04 1.65
C LEU A 150 12.48 11.45 1.81
N ASN A 151 12.31 10.43 2.66
CA ASN A 151 11.01 9.82 2.93
C ASN A 151 10.07 10.76 3.70
N PHE A 152 10.59 11.63 4.57
CA PHE A 152 9.80 12.66 5.24
C PHE A 152 9.20 13.67 4.25
N LEU A 153 10.00 14.10 3.27
CA LEU A 153 9.52 14.96 2.19
C LEU A 153 8.50 14.22 1.31
N ALA A 154 8.76 12.96 0.94
CA ALA A 154 7.84 12.14 0.15
C ALA A 154 6.50 11.90 0.88
N ALA A 155 6.53 11.66 2.19
CA ALA A 155 5.32 11.52 3.01
C ALA A 155 4.53 12.84 3.10
N THR A 156 5.21 13.99 3.13
CA THR A 156 4.56 15.31 3.10
C THR A 156 3.94 15.60 1.73
N GLN A 157 4.63 15.22 0.66
CA GLN A 157 4.12 15.27 -0.72
C GLN A 157 2.85 14.41 -0.86
N ASP A 158 2.86 13.20 -0.31
CA ASP A 158 1.73 12.27 -0.33
C ASP A 158 0.48 12.87 0.34
N ILE A 159 0.61 13.49 1.53
CA ILE A 159 -0.52 14.21 2.18
C ILE A 159 -1.09 15.29 1.26
N ALA A 160 -0.23 16.07 0.61
CA ALA A 160 -0.64 17.15 -0.28
C ALA A 160 -1.36 16.64 -1.53
N VAL A 161 -0.84 15.57 -2.16
CA VAL A 161 -1.42 14.98 -3.38
C VAL A 161 -2.73 14.27 -3.08
N ASP A 162 -2.81 13.50 -1.99
CA ASP A 162 -4.06 12.85 -1.55
C ASP A 162 -5.16 13.88 -1.31
N GLY A 163 -4.83 14.98 -0.62
CA GLY A 163 -5.75 16.08 -0.42
C GLY A 163 -6.12 16.81 -1.73
N TRP A 164 -5.24 16.83 -2.73
CA TRP A 164 -5.48 17.49 -4.01
C TRP A 164 -6.37 16.65 -4.92
N ALA A 165 -6.21 15.33 -4.90
CA ALA A 165 -6.98 14.38 -5.71
C ALA A 165 -8.49 14.52 -5.47
N LEU A 166 -8.90 14.80 -4.22
CA LEU A 166 -10.30 15.03 -3.83
C LEU A 166 -10.93 16.28 -4.47
N THR A 167 -10.11 17.27 -4.80
CA THR A 167 -10.56 18.55 -5.38
C THR A 167 -10.29 18.65 -6.88
N MET A 168 -9.40 17.82 -7.42
CA MET A 168 -8.98 17.89 -8.82
C MET A 168 -9.89 17.10 -9.75
N LEU A 169 -10.51 16.03 -9.24
CA LEU A 169 -11.41 15.17 -10.00
C LEU A 169 -12.87 15.59 -9.79
N LYS A 170 -13.72 15.39 -10.80
CA LYS A 170 -15.18 15.53 -10.64
C LYS A 170 -15.68 14.61 -9.52
N LYS A 171 -16.73 15.01 -8.79
CA LYS A 171 -17.31 14.23 -7.67
C LYS A 171 -17.55 12.74 -8.03
N ASN A 172 -18.03 12.47 -9.25
CA ASN A 172 -18.28 11.11 -9.74
C ASN A 172 -17.01 10.31 -10.06
N ASN A 173 -15.89 10.99 -10.28
CA ASN A 173 -14.61 10.41 -10.66
C ASN A 173 -13.59 10.39 -9.51
N VAL A 174 -13.92 10.90 -8.33
CA VAL A 174 -13.02 10.89 -7.15
C VAL A 174 -12.57 9.46 -6.80
N GLY A 175 -13.37 8.44 -7.10
CA GLY A 175 -12.97 7.04 -6.96
C GLY A 175 -11.77 6.62 -7.84
N HIS A 176 -11.45 7.33 -8.92
CA HIS A 176 -10.24 7.09 -9.72
C HIS A 176 -8.96 7.58 -9.02
N ALA A 177 -9.07 8.44 -8.00
CA ALA A 177 -7.92 8.89 -7.22
C ALA A 177 -7.18 7.70 -6.58
N SER A 178 -7.92 6.73 -6.03
CA SER A 178 -7.33 5.53 -5.43
C SER A 178 -6.60 4.67 -6.44
N THR A 179 -7.09 4.62 -7.68
CA THR A 179 -6.43 3.90 -8.77
C THR A 179 -5.14 4.60 -9.16
N CYS A 180 -5.17 5.93 -9.29
CA CYS A 180 -3.96 6.73 -9.57
C CYS A 180 -2.92 6.53 -8.46
N ASN A 181 -3.36 6.54 -7.20
CA ASN A 181 -2.52 6.29 -6.04
C ASN A 181 -1.87 4.90 -6.11
N SER A 182 -2.69 3.85 -6.23
CA SER A 182 -2.22 2.46 -6.23
C SER A 182 -1.27 2.18 -7.39
N VAL A 183 -1.70 2.46 -8.63
CA VAL A 183 -0.90 2.15 -9.83
C VAL A 183 0.32 3.04 -9.92
N GLY A 184 0.18 4.33 -9.61
CA GLY A 184 1.29 5.28 -9.63
C GLY A 184 2.37 4.89 -8.64
N GLN A 185 2.03 4.74 -7.36
CA GLN A 185 3.03 4.37 -6.34
C GLN A 185 3.67 3.01 -6.64
N THR A 186 2.91 1.99 -7.07
CA THR A 186 3.48 0.70 -7.50
C THR A 186 4.40 0.83 -8.71
N THR A 187 4.05 1.66 -9.69
CA THR A 187 4.91 1.94 -10.86
C THR A 187 6.23 2.58 -10.42
N GLY A 188 6.17 3.62 -9.59
CA GLY A 188 7.36 4.27 -9.06
C GLY A 188 8.24 3.30 -8.26
N PHE A 189 7.63 2.55 -7.34
CA PHE A 189 8.33 1.55 -6.54
C PHE A 189 9.01 0.50 -7.41
N PHE A 190 8.32 -0.01 -8.44
CA PHE A 190 8.90 -0.96 -9.39
C PHE A 190 10.10 -0.38 -10.15
N LEU A 191 9.96 0.85 -10.66
CA LEU A 191 11.02 1.53 -11.42
C LEU A 191 12.28 1.75 -10.56
N SER A 192 12.12 2.12 -9.29
CA SER A 192 13.24 2.43 -8.39
C SER A 192 13.76 1.28 -7.57
N TYR A 193 13.03 0.16 -7.49
CA TYR A 193 13.50 -1.06 -6.85
C TYR A 193 13.90 -2.12 -7.87
N VAL A 194 12.93 -2.80 -8.48
CA VAL A 194 13.20 -4.00 -9.28
C VAL A 194 13.91 -3.67 -10.59
N LEU A 195 13.40 -2.71 -11.35
CA LEU A 195 14.02 -2.31 -12.62
C LEU A 195 15.40 -1.71 -12.38
N PHE A 196 15.51 -0.81 -11.40
CA PHE A 196 16.78 -0.21 -11.02
C PHE A 196 17.83 -1.27 -10.62
N MET A 197 17.49 -2.19 -9.72
CA MET A 197 18.42 -3.26 -9.28
C MET A 197 18.83 -4.20 -10.42
N ALA A 198 17.93 -4.48 -11.36
CA ALA A 198 18.27 -5.25 -12.55
C ALA A 198 19.25 -4.50 -13.47
N LEU A 199 19.07 -3.19 -13.66
CA LEU A 199 19.93 -2.36 -14.50
C LEU A 199 21.26 -1.96 -13.84
N GLU A 200 21.32 -1.99 -12.51
CA GLU A 200 22.54 -1.73 -11.73
C GLU A 200 23.45 -2.96 -11.63
N SER A 201 22.88 -4.17 -11.70
CA SER A 201 23.64 -5.40 -11.64
C SER A 201 24.46 -5.66 -12.93
N PRO A 202 25.80 -5.69 -12.87
CA PRO A 202 26.62 -6.02 -14.04
C PRO A 202 26.37 -7.45 -14.53
N THR A 203 26.14 -8.40 -13.61
CA THR A 203 25.81 -9.79 -13.93
C THR A 203 24.53 -9.88 -14.76
N PHE A 204 23.47 -9.20 -14.33
CA PHE A 204 22.21 -9.19 -15.07
C PHE A 204 22.37 -8.52 -16.45
N CYS A 205 23.01 -7.36 -16.51
CA CYS A 205 23.22 -6.64 -17.75
C CYS A 205 24.06 -7.44 -18.75
N ASN A 206 25.15 -8.07 -18.32
CA ASN A 206 26.01 -8.87 -19.19
C ASN A 206 25.34 -10.15 -19.68
N GLN A 207 24.42 -10.73 -18.89
CA GLN A 207 23.72 -11.96 -19.26
C GLN A 207 22.53 -11.71 -20.19
N TYR A 208 21.79 -10.62 -19.99
CA TYR A 208 20.48 -10.41 -20.65
C TYR A 208 20.42 -9.20 -21.58
N LEU A 209 21.26 -8.18 -21.39
CA LEU A 209 21.10 -6.88 -22.07
C LEU A 209 22.28 -6.48 -22.95
N ARG A 210 23.52 -6.85 -22.59
CA ARG A 210 24.75 -6.48 -23.30
C ARG A 210 25.25 -7.59 -24.20
N THR A 211 25.83 -7.19 -25.31
CA THR A 211 26.60 -8.06 -26.22
C THR A 211 28.06 -8.21 -25.79
N SER A 212 28.61 -7.20 -25.10
CA SER A 212 29.99 -7.17 -24.61
C SER A 212 30.00 -7.02 -23.07
N PRO A 213 30.73 -7.86 -22.32
CA PRO A 213 30.74 -7.80 -20.86
C PRO A 213 31.44 -6.55 -20.32
N GLU A 214 30.83 -5.88 -19.34
CA GLU A 214 31.44 -4.77 -18.59
C GLU A 214 31.30 -4.99 -17.07
N ASN A 215 32.12 -4.31 -16.27
CA ASN A 215 32.16 -4.51 -14.82
C ASN A 215 31.09 -3.73 -14.04
N GLU A 216 30.41 -2.77 -14.68
CA GLU A 216 29.38 -1.93 -14.06
C GLU A 216 28.01 -2.21 -14.68
N GLY A 217 26.92 -1.94 -13.96
CA GLY A 217 25.57 -1.95 -14.54
C GLY A 217 25.38 -0.88 -15.63
N ILE A 218 24.29 -0.99 -16.40
CA ILE A 218 23.92 0.04 -17.38
C ILE A 218 23.51 1.34 -16.68
N VAL A 219 22.89 1.22 -15.49
CA VAL A 219 22.45 2.36 -14.68
C VAL A 219 23.13 2.31 -13.32
N THR A 220 23.92 3.33 -13.01
CA THR A 220 24.53 3.48 -11.68
C THR A 220 23.56 4.18 -10.74
N LEU A 221 23.70 3.96 -9.42
CA LEU A 221 22.90 4.66 -8.42
C LEU A 221 23.02 6.20 -8.52
N PRO A 222 24.23 6.79 -8.65
CA PRO A 222 24.37 8.22 -8.96
C PRO A 222 23.57 8.63 -10.19
N GLY A 223 23.71 7.91 -11.31
CA GLY A 223 23.01 8.24 -12.56
C GLY A 223 21.48 8.20 -12.39
N PHE A 224 20.97 7.21 -11.67
CA PHE A 224 19.54 7.08 -11.37
C PHE A 224 19.02 8.24 -10.51
N LEU A 225 19.75 8.59 -9.45
CA LEU A 225 19.42 9.72 -8.57
C LEU A 225 19.47 11.06 -9.31
N TYR A 226 20.48 11.25 -10.17
CA TYR A 226 20.62 12.44 -11.01
C TYR A 226 19.41 12.61 -11.94
N PHE A 227 19.07 11.54 -12.67
CA PHE A 227 17.94 11.53 -13.60
C PHE A 227 16.63 11.87 -12.89
N TRP A 228 16.30 11.15 -11.81
CA TRP A 228 15.05 11.41 -11.09
C TRP A 228 15.05 12.76 -10.38
N GLY A 229 16.20 13.22 -9.87
CA GLY A 229 16.35 14.57 -9.34
C GLY A 229 15.92 15.63 -10.35
N LEU A 230 16.42 15.55 -11.59
CA LEU A 230 16.00 16.43 -12.69
C LEU A 230 14.52 16.28 -13.03
N VAL A 231 14.00 15.05 -13.10
CA VAL A 231 12.57 14.81 -13.35
C VAL A 231 11.71 15.49 -12.29
N PHE A 232 12.06 15.39 -11.00
CA PHE A 232 11.35 16.10 -9.93
C PHE A 232 11.39 17.61 -10.15
N LEU A 233 12.55 18.22 -10.42
CA LEU A 233 12.66 19.68 -10.62
C LEU A 233 11.84 20.16 -11.83
N VAL A 234 11.96 19.49 -12.98
CA VAL A 234 11.27 19.85 -14.23
C VAL A 234 9.75 19.71 -14.05
N THR A 235 9.31 18.58 -13.51
CA THR A 235 7.87 18.30 -13.34
C THR A 235 7.24 19.24 -12.33
N THR A 236 7.93 19.55 -11.24
CA THR A 236 7.48 20.56 -10.26
C THR A 236 7.32 21.92 -10.91
N THR A 237 8.28 22.33 -11.76
CA THR A 237 8.22 23.60 -12.48
C THR A 237 7.02 23.64 -13.44
N ILE A 238 6.79 22.56 -14.18
CA ILE A 238 5.63 22.42 -15.07
C ILE A 238 4.32 22.54 -14.27
N VAL A 239 4.21 21.82 -13.15
CA VAL A 239 3.01 21.87 -12.29
C VAL A 239 2.82 23.27 -11.67
N ALA A 240 3.90 23.90 -11.23
CA ALA A 240 3.87 25.24 -10.66
C ALA A 240 3.34 26.28 -11.66
N LEU A 241 3.73 26.21 -12.93
CA LEU A 241 3.36 27.17 -13.96
C LEU A 241 2.01 26.85 -14.63
N MET A 242 1.79 25.59 -15.01
CA MET A 242 0.64 25.22 -15.86
C MET A 242 -0.63 24.91 -15.08
N LYS A 243 -0.52 24.38 -13.86
CA LYS A 243 -1.69 23.98 -13.07
C LYS A 243 -2.05 25.08 -12.07
N LYS A 244 -3.18 25.74 -12.30
CA LYS A 244 -3.81 26.62 -11.31
C LYS A 244 -4.67 25.79 -10.35
N GLU A 245 -4.57 26.09 -9.07
CA GLU A 245 -5.46 25.54 -8.06
C GLU A 245 -6.70 26.43 -8.03
N THR A 246 -7.84 25.87 -8.42
CA THR A 246 -9.13 26.54 -8.30
C THR A 246 -9.73 26.14 -6.97
N GLU A 247 -9.98 27.11 -6.08
CA GLU A 247 -10.73 26.80 -4.87
C GLU A 247 -12.13 26.33 -5.26
N PRO A 248 -12.68 25.28 -4.61
CA PRO A 248 -14.03 24.82 -4.89
C PRO A 248 -15.01 25.94 -4.51
N HIS A 249 -15.58 26.58 -5.54
CA HIS A 249 -16.65 27.56 -5.40
C HIS A 249 -17.95 26.81 -5.11
N ASP A 250 -18.12 26.34 -3.88
CA ASP A 250 -19.40 25.78 -3.42
C ASP A 250 -20.14 26.87 -2.62
N PRO A 251 -21.22 27.47 -3.15
CA PRO A 251 -21.87 28.63 -2.56
C PRO A 251 -22.47 28.37 -1.16
N GLU A 252 -22.67 27.11 -0.76
CA GLU A 252 -23.07 26.75 0.62
C GLU A 252 -21.88 26.60 1.58
N HIS A 253 -20.65 26.53 1.08
CA HIS A 253 -19.47 26.37 1.91
C HIS A 253 -18.73 27.70 2.14
N ILE A 254 -19.22 28.52 3.07
CA ILE A 254 -18.44 29.66 3.65
C ILE A 254 -17.07 29.14 4.15
N VAL A 255 -16.00 29.48 3.43
CA VAL A 255 -14.61 29.15 3.78
C VAL A 255 -14.20 30.10 4.90
N ILE A 256 -14.05 29.59 6.12
CA ILE A 256 -13.41 30.35 7.20
C ILE A 256 -11.92 30.39 6.87
N HIS A 257 -11.43 31.56 6.50
CA HIS A 257 -10.08 31.78 5.98
C HIS A 257 -8.96 31.69 7.03
N ASP A 258 -9.28 31.48 8.31
CA ASP A 258 -8.28 31.35 9.38
C ASP A 258 -8.32 29.96 10.03
N ARG A 259 -7.61 28.99 9.44
CA ARG A 259 -7.33 27.73 10.14
C ARG A 259 -6.09 27.88 10.98
N ASP A 260 -6.28 28.34 12.21
CA ASP A 260 -5.28 28.17 13.27
C ASP A 260 -4.89 26.68 13.40
N ILE A 261 -3.61 26.40 13.70
CA ILE A 261 -3.05 25.06 13.88
C ILE A 261 -3.88 24.27 14.91
N LYS A 262 -4.31 24.96 15.97
CA LYS A 262 -5.16 24.36 17.01
C LYS A 262 -6.50 23.86 16.44
N THR A 263 -7.10 24.62 15.53
CA THR A 263 -8.36 24.25 14.86
C THR A 263 -8.16 23.05 13.93
N ALA A 264 -6.98 22.92 13.30
CA ALA A 264 -6.64 21.77 12.47
C ALA A 264 -6.61 20.45 13.27
N TYR A 265 -5.90 20.43 14.41
CA TYR A 265 -5.89 19.27 15.30
C TYR A 265 -7.24 19.01 15.98
N THR A 266 -7.99 20.08 16.28
CA THR A 266 -9.37 19.93 16.78
C THR A 266 -10.26 19.26 15.73
N SER A 267 -10.09 19.60 14.45
CA SER A 267 -10.81 18.97 13.34
C SER A 267 -10.52 17.47 13.26
N LEU A 268 -9.26 17.06 13.42
CA LEU A 268 -8.88 15.64 13.50
C LEU A 268 -9.62 14.92 14.64
N LYS A 269 -9.70 15.54 15.81
CA LYS A 269 -10.46 15.01 16.96
C LYS A 269 -11.95 14.92 16.67
N ASP A 270 -12.52 15.88 15.95
CA ASP A 270 -13.93 15.89 15.61
C ASP A 270 -14.29 14.85 14.53
N ILE A 271 -13.40 14.59 13.57
CA ILE A 271 -13.55 13.48 12.61
C ILE A 271 -13.68 12.14 13.36
N LEU A 272 -12.83 11.90 14.36
CA LEU A 272 -12.87 10.70 15.19
C LEU A 272 -14.14 10.56 16.06
N LYS A 273 -14.88 11.65 16.29
CA LYS A 273 -16.16 11.61 17.01
C LYS A 273 -17.35 11.26 16.10
N LEU A 274 -17.18 11.30 14.77
CA LEU A 274 -18.25 10.91 13.85
C LEU A 274 -18.55 9.41 14.01
N ARG A 275 -19.82 9.07 14.26
CA ARG A 275 -20.25 7.68 14.50
C ARG A 275 -20.00 6.76 13.29
N SER A 276 -20.10 7.32 12.08
CA SER A 276 -19.75 6.69 10.81
C SER A 276 -18.26 6.33 10.77
N VAL A 277 -17.39 7.29 11.11
CA VAL A 277 -15.94 7.11 11.20
C VAL A 277 -15.58 6.09 12.27
N GLN A 278 -16.15 6.16 13.48
CA GLN A 278 -15.88 5.17 14.53
C GLN A 278 -16.20 3.74 14.08
N THR A 279 -17.33 3.56 13.39
CA THR A 279 -17.70 2.25 12.82
C THR A 279 -16.68 1.80 11.77
N LEU A 280 -16.25 2.71 10.89
CA LEU A 280 -15.20 2.45 9.90
C LEU A 280 -13.86 2.12 10.57
N VAL A 281 -13.44 2.84 11.60
CA VAL A 281 -12.22 2.58 12.36
C VAL A 281 -12.23 1.18 12.95
N MET A 282 -13.34 0.77 13.57
CA MET A 282 -13.49 -0.60 14.07
C MET A 282 -13.35 -1.65 12.96
N ILE A 283 -13.96 -1.40 11.80
CA ILE A 283 -13.82 -2.28 10.63
C ILE A 283 -12.35 -2.35 10.19
N LEU A 284 -11.69 -1.21 10.02
CA LEU A 284 -10.30 -1.12 9.55
C LEU A 284 -9.32 -1.80 10.50
N LEU A 285 -9.52 -1.66 11.80
CA LEU A 285 -8.65 -2.26 12.81
C LEU A 285 -8.83 -3.78 12.91
N THR A 286 -9.98 -4.35 12.53
CA THR A 286 -10.28 -5.76 12.78
C THR A 286 -10.41 -6.62 11.53
N CYS A 287 -10.58 -6.03 10.34
CA CYS A 287 -10.84 -6.79 9.12
C CYS A 287 -9.70 -7.72 8.70
N LYS A 288 -8.44 -7.39 9.03
CA LYS A 288 -7.27 -8.16 8.58
C LYS A 288 -6.88 -9.33 9.50
N ILE A 289 -7.55 -9.52 10.63
CA ILE A 289 -7.31 -10.64 11.55
C ILE A 289 -7.50 -11.99 10.83
N GLY A 290 -8.46 -12.06 9.91
CA GLY A 290 -8.84 -13.32 9.28
C GLY A 290 -7.78 -13.95 8.37
N PHE A 291 -6.77 -13.17 7.97
CA PHE A 291 -5.72 -13.60 7.05
C PHE A 291 -4.32 -13.15 7.52
N SER A 292 -4.18 -12.78 8.80
CA SER A 292 -2.90 -12.31 9.36
C SER A 292 -1.82 -13.38 9.36
N SER A 293 -2.15 -14.62 9.75
CA SER A 293 -1.21 -15.75 9.70
C SER A 293 -0.73 -16.01 8.27
N THR A 294 -1.66 -15.99 7.31
CA THR A 294 -1.34 -16.17 5.89
C THR A 294 -0.41 -15.08 5.34
N ASP A 295 -0.64 -13.81 5.69
CA ASP A 295 0.15 -12.70 5.14
C ASP A 295 1.53 -12.54 5.80
N SER A 296 1.69 -12.98 7.06
CA SER A 296 2.92 -12.75 7.82
C SER A 296 3.76 -14.01 8.06
N VAL A 297 3.12 -15.17 8.25
CA VAL A 297 3.81 -16.41 8.66
C VAL A 297 4.09 -17.31 7.45
N MET A 298 3.22 -17.33 6.43
CA MET A 298 3.35 -18.24 5.27
C MET A 298 4.73 -18.16 4.61
N ALA A 299 5.22 -16.95 4.32
CA ALA A 299 6.52 -16.77 3.67
C ALA A 299 7.68 -17.29 4.53
N LEU A 300 7.62 -17.12 5.85
CA LEU A 300 8.62 -17.64 6.78
C LEU A 300 8.59 -19.17 6.80
N LYS A 301 7.39 -19.77 6.82
CA LYS A 301 7.24 -21.23 6.80
C LYS A 301 7.67 -21.87 5.48
N LEU A 302 7.50 -21.18 4.35
CA LEU A 302 8.08 -21.62 3.08
C LEU A 302 9.62 -21.61 3.11
N VAL A 303 10.23 -20.64 3.80
CA VAL A 303 11.68 -20.60 4.01
C VAL A 303 12.14 -21.72 4.94
N GLU A 304 11.44 -21.95 6.06
CA GLU A 304 11.70 -23.09 6.94
C GLU A 304 11.52 -24.43 6.22
N GLY A 305 10.60 -24.50 5.24
CA GLY A 305 10.38 -25.64 4.37
C GLY A 305 11.44 -25.86 3.29
N GLY A 306 12.53 -25.07 3.29
CA GLY A 306 13.70 -25.26 2.44
C GLY A 306 13.82 -24.28 1.27
N ILE A 307 12.86 -23.38 1.05
CA ILE A 307 12.94 -22.41 -0.06
C ILE A 307 13.84 -21.22 0.34
N PRO A 308 14.93 -20.93 -0.40
CA PRO A 308 15.75 -19.75 -0.11
C PRO A 308 14.94 -18.46 -0.19
N LYS A 309 15.17 -17.53 0.74
CA LYS A 309 14.45 -16.25 0.83
C LYS A 309 14.60 -15.43 -0.46
N GLU A 310 15.76 -15.52 -1.10
CA GLU A 310 16.09 -14.86 -2.36
C GLU A 310 15.16 -15.35 -3.49
N ARG A 311 14.89 -16.66 -3.53
CA ARG A 311 14.02 -17.28 -4.55
C ARG A 311 12.57 -16.84 -4.38
N LEU A 312 12.07 -16.73 -3.15
CA LEU A 312 10.74 -16.16 -2.88
C LEU A 312 10.66 -14.68 -3.30
N GLY A 313 11.72 -13.90 -3.04
CA GLY A 313 11.81 -12.51 -3.49
C GLY A 313 11.73 -12.36 -5.01
N LEU A 314 12.35 -13.26 -5.76
CA LEU A 314 12.30 -13.26 -7.24
C LEU A 314 10.90 -13.53 -7.80
N LEU A 315 9.99 -14.17 -7.05
CA LEU A 315 8.60 -14.39 -7.48
C LEU A 315 7.80 -13.08 -7.58
N ALA A 316 8.24 -11.99 -6.91
CA ALA A 316 7.58 -10.70 -7.05
C ALA A 316 7.70 -10.15 -8.49
N ILE A 317 8.77 -10.51 -9.22
CA ILE A 317 9.04 -10.00 -10.57
C ILE A 317 7.91 -10.34 -11.57
N PRO A 318 7.57 -11.63 -11.79
CA PRO A 318 6.48 -11.99 -12.71
C PRO A 318 5.09 -11.54 -12.23
N LEU A 319 4.92 -11.14 -10.96
CA LEU A 319 3.65 -10.66 -10.43
C LEU A 319 3.41 -9.16 -10.71
N ILE A 320 4.43 -8.38 -11.05
CA ILE A 320 4.28 -6.92 -11.29
C ILE A 320 3.24 -6.57 -12.36
N PRO A 321 3.17 -7.26 -13.52
CA PRO A 321 2.12 -6.97 -14.50
C PRO A 321 0.72 -7.10 -13.91
N VAL A 322 0.51 -8.10 -13.03
CA VAL A 322 -0.75 -8.27 -12.28
C VAL A 322 -0.94 -7.09 -11.33
N GLN A 323 0.07 -6.71 -10.57
CA GLN A 323 0.02 -5.58 -9.63
C GLN A 323 -0.34 -4.24 -10.29
N LEU A 324 0.13 -4.01 -11.53
CA LEU A 324 -0.16 -2.78 -12.29
C LEU A 324 -1.52 -2.84 -13.00
N ALA A 325 -1.89 -4.00 -13.57
CA ALA A 325 -3.14 -4.15 -14.31
C ALA A 325 -4.36 -4.23 -13.39
N MET A 326 -4.24 -4.90 -12.25
CA MET A 326 -5.38 -5.17 -11.38
C MET A 326 -6.10 -3.91 -10.89
N PRO A 327 -5.43 -2.88 -10.34
CA PRO A 327 -6.12 -1.67 -9.92
C PRO A 327 -6.85 -0.96 -11.06
N LEU A 328 -6.31 -0.97 -12.29
CA LEU A 328 -6.97 -0.38 -13.47
C LEU A 328 -8.26 -1.10 -13.84
N VAL A 329 -8.27 -2.43 -13.73
CA VAL A 329 -9.46 -3.25 -13.97
C VAL A 329 -10.50 -3.01 -12.87
N ILE A 330 -10.07 -3.02 -11.61
CA ILE A 330 -10.93 -2.84 -10.43
C ILE A 330 -11.54 -1.43 -10.39
N ALA A 331 -10.81 -0.41 -10.85
CA ALA A 331 -11.25 0.99 -10.91
C ALA A 331 -12.62 1.16 -11.55
N LYS A 332 -12.88 0.42 -12.64
CA LYS A 332 -14.15 0.48 -13.40
C LYS A 332 -15.37 0.09 -12.55
N TYR A 333 -15.13 -0.69 -11.51
CA TYR A 333 -16.17 -1.18 -10.62
C TYR A 333 -16.21 -0.41 -9.30
N THR A 334 -15.11 0.24 -8.89
CA THR A 334 -15.05 1.04 -7.66
C THR A 334 -15.51 2.50 -7.85
N THR A 335 -15.55 3.01 -9.09
CA THR A 335 -15.97 4.39 -9.40
C THR A 335 -17.48 4.63 -9.37
N GLY A 336 -18.23 3.74 -8.72
CA GLY A 336 -19.68 3.82 -8.55
C GLY A 336 -20.12 4.28 -7.15
N PRO A 337 -21.43 4.23 -6.86
CA PRO A 337 -21.96 4.61 -5.56
C PRO A 337 -21.50 3.68 -4.41
N ARG A 338 -21.07 2.46 -4.74
CA ARG A 338 -20.85 1.36 -3.79
C ARG A 338 -19.49 0.64 -3.97
N PRO A 339 -18.35 1.32 -3.72
CA PRO A 339 -17.02 0.72 -3.91
C PRO A 339 -16.75 -0.51 -3.02
N LEU A 340 -17.28 -0.55 -1.80
CA LEU A 340 -17.06 -1.64 -0.85
C LEU A 340 -17.82 -2.93 -1.21
N ASP A 341 -18.69 -2.93 -2.23
CA ASP A 341 -19.32 -4.17 -2.70
C ASP A 341 -18.27 -5.14 -3.28
N ILE A 342 -17.22 -4.62 -3.91
CA ILE A 342 -16.09 -5.42 -4.40
C ILE A 342 -15.25 -5.93 -3.23
N TYR A 343 -15.02 -5.09 -2.22
CA TYR A 343 -14.36 -5.49 -0.97
C TYR A 343 -15.06 -6.70 -0.35
N LEU A 344 -16.40 -6.66 -0.23
CA LEU A 344 -17.19 -7.76 0.31
C LEU A 344 -17.19 -9.01 -0.56
N LYS A 345 -17.12 -8.87 -1.89
CA LYS A 345 -17.01 -10.02 -2.81
C LYS A 345 -15.63 -10.66 -2.76
N ALA A 346 -14.56 -9.89 -2.55
CA ALA A 346 -13.19 -10.42 -2.50
C ALA A 346 -12.88 -11.10 -1.15
N MET A 347 -13.50 -10.64 -0.06
CA MET A 347 -13.21 -11.11 1.30
C MET A 347 -13.35 -12.65 1.50
N PRO A 348 -14.40 -13.35 1.01
CA PRO A 348 -14.48 -14.81 1.13
C PRO A 348 -13.33 -15.54 0.44
N TYR A 349 -12.95 -15.09 -0.77
CA TYR A 349 -11.81 -15.66 -1.50
C TYR A 349 -10.49 -15.40 -0.79
N ARG A 350 -10.36 -14.21 -0.18
CA ARG A 350 -9.21 -13.85 0.65
C ARG A 350 -9.06 -14.77 1.86
N LEU A 351 -10.15 -15.06 2.54
CA LEU A 351 -10.17 -15.99 3.68
C LEU A 351 -9.91 -17.43 3.24
N ALA A 352 -10.52 -17.86 2.12
CA ALA A 352 -10.31 -19.19 1.57
C ALA A 352 -8.85 -19.43 1.15
N PHE A 353 -8.15 -18.38 0.70
CA PHE A 353 -6.72 -18.46 0.39
C PHE A 353 -5.88 -18.89 1.59
N GLY A 354 -6.32 -18.66 2.84
CA GLY A 354 -5.63 -19.17 4.02
C GLY A 354 -5.47 -20.69 4.01
N PHE A 355 -6.48 -21.43 3.54
CA PHE A 355 -6.38 -22.88 3.38
C PHE A 355 -5.44 -23.27 2.23
N VAL A 356 -5.42 -22.50 1.14
CA VAL A 356 -4.48 -22.70 0.03
C VAL A 356 -3.04 -22.46 0.50
N ALA A 357 -2.81 -21.43 1.32
CA ALA A 357 -1.53 -21.13 1.94
C ALA A 357 -1.06 -22.24 2.88
N ALA A 358 -1.96 -22.75 3.74
CA ALA A 358 -1.67 -23.91 4.58
C ALA A 358 -1.28 -25.13 3.74
N PHE A 359 -2.06 -25.44 2.70
CA PHE A 359 -1.76 -26.54 1.78
C PHE A 359 -0.41 -26.36 1.07
N LEU A 360 -0.10 -25.14 0.62
CA LEU A 360 1.18 -24.81 -0.01
C LEU A 360 2.35 -25.09 0.93
N VAL A 361 2.29 -24.61 2.17
CA VAL A 361 3.34 -24.87 3.17
C VAL A 361 3.48 -26.36 3.43
N TRP A 362 2.36 -27.10 3.54
CA TRP A 362 2.37 -28.54 3.78
C TRP A 362 3.00 -29.34 2.64
N ILE A 363 2.70 -29.00 1.38
CA ILE A 363 3.20 -29.75 0.22
C ILE A 363 4.61 -29.36 -0.20
N THR A 364 5.13 -28.23 0.28
CA THR A 364 6.43 -27.69 -0.13
C THR A 364 7.59 -28.64 0.16
N PRO A 365 7.75 -29.22 1.36
CA PRO A 365 8.85 -30.15 1.64
C PRO A 365 8.78 -31.44 0.81
N ILE A 366 7.59 -31.84 0.35
CA ILE A 366 7.38 -33.04 -0.48
C ILE A 366 7.79 -32.76 -1.93
N LEU A 367 7.44 -31.60 -2.47
CA LEU A 367 7.73 -31.23 -3.85
C LEU A 367 9.11 -30.61 -4.03
N VAL A 368 9.70 -30.07 -2.96
CA VAL A 368 11.03 -29.43 -2.95
C VAL A 368 11.87 -30.05 -1.82
N PRO A 369 12.28 -31.33 -1.93
CA PRO A 369 13.11 -31.98 -0.93
C PRO A 369 14.55 -31.43 -0.91
N ASP A 370 15.03 -30.91 -2.05
CA ASP A 370 16.30 -30.20 -2.16
C ASP A 370 16.14 -28.96 -3.04
N ALA A 371 16.29 -27.77 -2.44
CA ALA A 371 16.18 -26.49 -3.14
C ALA A 371 17.54 -25.96 -3.64
N SER A 372 18.63 -26.71 -3.44
CA SER A 372 19.99 -26.27 -3.77
C SER A 372 20.21 -26.11 -5.28
N GLU A 373 19.65 -27.00 -6.11
CA GLU A 373 19.77 -26.94 -7.58
C GLU A 373 18.71 -26.06 -8.26
N GLY A 374 17.67 -25.64 -7.53
CA GLY A 374 16.58 -24.81 -8.03
C GLY A 374 15.20 -25.37 -7.72
N LEU A 375 14.17 -24.56 -7.95
CA LEU A 375 12.78 -24.96 -7.70
C LEU A 375 12.19 -25.66 -8.95
N PRO A 376 11.46 -26.78 -8.79
CA PRO A 376 10.81 -27.46 -9.90
C PRO A 376 9.85 -26.52 -10.65
N PHE A 377 9.91 -26.51 -11.99
CA PHE A 377 9.12 -25.59 -12.83
C PHE A 377 7.61 -25.66 -12.54
N LEU A 378 7.07 -26.87 -12.35
CA LEU A 378 5.66 -27.08 -12.03
C LEU A 378 5.29 -26.45 -10.68
N TYR A 379 6.16 -26.58 -9.68
CA TYR A 379 5.96 -25.97 -8.36
C TYR A 379 6.00 -24.45 -8.44
N VAL A 380 6.98 -23.87 -9.15
CA VAL A 380 7.08 -22.42 -9.36
C VAL A 380 5.83 -21.90 -10.08
N THR A 381 5.38 -22.58 -11.12
CA THR A 381 4.17 -22.20 -11.87
C THR A 381 2.93 -22.23 -10.98
N PHE A 382 2.76 -23.30 -10.20
CA PHE A 382 1.68 -23.42 -9.22
C PHE A 382 1.72 -22.30 -8.18
N LEU A 383 2.90 -22.03 -7.62
CA LEU A 383 3.13 -20.98 -6.64
C LEU A 383 2.79 -19.60 -7.22
N LEU A 384 3.23 -19.30 -8.44
CA LEU A 384 2.90 -18.05 -9.14
C LEU A 384 1.41 -17.88 -9.38
N ILE A 385 0.68 -18.94 -9.74
CA ILE A 385 -0.78 -18.89 -9.88
C ILE A 385 -1.44 -18.57 -8.53
N CYS A 386 -1.02 -19.25 -7.45
CA CYS A 386 -1.54 -18.99 -6.12
C CYS A 386 -1.27 -17.54 -5.68
N TYR A 387 -0.03 -17.05 -5.83
CA TYR A 387 0.29 -15.66 -5.51
C TYR A 387 -0.46 -14.67 -6.39
N ALA A 388 -0.66 -14.94 -7.68
CA ALA A 388 -1.46 -14.07 -8.55
C ALA A 388 -2.91 -13.97 -8.06
N LEU A 389 -3.53 -15.10 -7.69
CA LEU A 389 -4.88 -15.13 -7.11
C LEU A 389 -4.95 -14.39 -5.76
N HIS A 390 -3.93 -14.54 -4.92
CA HIS A 390 -3.79 -13.78 -3.68
C HIS A 390 -3.75 -12.28 -3.96
N GLN A 391 -2.89 -11.84 -4.90
CA GLN A 391 -2.75 -10.44 -5.29
C GLN A 391 -4.06 -9.85 -5.83
N VAL A 392 -4.80 -10.59 -6.66
CA VAL A 392 -6.14 -10.16 -7.13
C VAL A 392 -7.04 -9.80 -5.95
N CYS A 393 -7.08 -10.65 -4.91
CA CYS A 393 -7.88 -10.39 -3.72
C CYS A 393 -7.37 -9.17 -2.93
N VAL A 394 -6.06 -9.03 -2.76
CA VAL A 394 -5.43 -7.87 -2.09
C VAL A 394 -5.85 -6.57 -2.78
N TYR A 395 -5.66 -6.49 -4.10
CA TYR A 395 -5.97 -5.26 -4.84
C TYR A 395 -7.46 -4.97 -4.88
N CYS A 396 -8.32 -5.99 -5.00
CA CYS A 396 -9.77 -5.81 -4.91
C CYS A 396 -10.14 -5.14 -3.58
N MET A 397 -9.56 -5.58 -2.46
CA MET A 397 -9.82 -4.98 -1.16
C MET A 397 -9.20 -3.60 -1.01
N PHE A 398 -7.93 -3.44 -1.38
CA PHE A 398 -7.18 -2.18 -1.25
C PHE A 398 -7.78 -1.05 -2.07
N VAL A 399 -8.02 -1.27 -3.37
CA VAL A 399 -8.56 -0.23 -4.26
C VAL A 399 -9.99 0.15 -3.86
N SER A 400 -10.80 -0.82 -3.42
CA SER A 400 -12.17 -0.56 -2.96
C SER A 400 -12.21 0.31 -1.72
N ILE A 401 -11.33 0.05 -0.74
CA ILE A 401 -11.33 0.81 0.51
C ILE A 401 -10.74 2.21 0.31
N MET A 402 -9.70 2.34 -0.51
CA MET A 402 -9.14 3.64 -0.90
C MET A 402 -10.15 4.48 -1.70
N ALA A 403 -10.90 3.86 -2.63
CA ALA A 403 -11.96 4.55 -3.35
C ALA A 403 -13.07 5.03 -2.40
N PHE A 404 -13.41 4.22 -1.40
CA PHE A 404 -14.34 4.62 -0.36
C PHE A 404 -13.81 5.79 0.47
N PHE A 405 -12.54 5.76 0.90
CA PHE A 405 -11.89 6.86 1.64
C PHE A 405 -11.93 8.16 0.85
N ALA A 406 -11.57 8.11 -0.44
CA ALA A 406 -11.60 9.28 -1.30
C ALA A 406 -13.01 9.86 -1.43
N LYS A 407 -14.03 9.00 -1.48
CA LYS A 407 -15.43 9.43 -1.57
C LYS A 407 -15.95 10.08 -0.28
N ILE A 408 -15.62 9.54 0.89
CA ILE A 408 -16.18 10.01 2.17
C ILE A 408 -15.41 11.19 2.78
N SER A 409 -14.16 11.41 2.36
CA SER A 409 -13.28 12.41 2.97
C SER A 409 -13.75 13.84 2.65
N ASP A 410 -13.88 14.65 3.70
CA ASP A 410 -14.21 16.07 3.57
C ASP A 410 -13.07 16.83 2.88
N SER A 411 -13.30 17.37 1.69
CA SER A 411 -12.30 18.10 0.89
C SER A 411 -11.74 19.34 1.59
N SER A 412 -12.44 19.86 2.60
CA SER A 412 -11.94 20.95 3.43
C SER A 412 -10.78 20.50 4.33
N VAL A 413 -10.73 19.26 4.81
CA VAL A 413 -9.63 18.65 5.60
C VAL A 413 -9.08 17.40 4.91
N GLY A 414 -9.07 17.43 3.58
CA GLY A 414 -8.89 16.24 2.75
C GLY A 414 -7.59 15.48 3.01
N GLY A 415 -6.47 16.20 3.16
CA GLY A 415 -5.17 15.57 3.40
C GLY A 415 -5.13 14.86 4.75
N THR A 416 -5.60 15.54 5.80
CA THR A 416 -5.71 15.01 7.17
C THR A 416 -6.66 13.83 7.25
N TYR A 417 -7.83 13.93 6.63
CA TYR A 417 -8.86 12.89 6.66
C TYR A 417 -8.36 11.62 5.95
N MET A 418 -7.85 11.74 4.73
CA MET A 418 -7.28 10.62 3.98
C MET A 418 -6.12 9.97 4.75
N THR A 419 -5.22 10.81 5.29
CA THR A 419 -4.09 10.34 6.09
C THR A 419 -4.55 9.56 7.32
N LEU A 420 -5.53 10.07 8.07
CA LEU A 420 -6.08 9.38 9.23
C LEU A 420 -6.60 7.98 8.88
N LEU A 421 -7.42 7.88 7.83
CA LEU A 421 -8.00 6.61 7.42
C LEU A 421 -6.92 5.63 6.93
N ASN A 422 -5.93 6.12 6.18
CA ASN A 422 -4.78 5.34 5.73
C ASN A 422 -3.96 4.83 6.92
N THR A 423 -3.65 5.68 7.90
CA THR A 423 -2.93 5.31 9.12
C THR A 423 -3.69 4.23 9.90
N ILE A 424 -5.00 4.38 10.08
CA ILE A 424 -5.82 3.39 10.79
C ILE A 424 -5.88 2.06 10.02
N SER A 425 -6.00 2.10 8.69
CA SER A 425 -5.98 0.91 7.82
C SER A 425 -4.65 0.15 7.90
N ASN A 426 -3.53 0.89 7.97
CA ASN A 426 -2.19 0.32 8.14
C ASN A 426 -2.02 -0.30 9.53
N LEU A 427 -2.42 0.42 10.58
CA LEU A 427 -2.40 -0.10 11.95
C LEU A 427 -3.20 -1.40 12.06
N GLY A 428 -4.38 -1.45 11.45
CA GLY A 428 -5.23 -2.64 11.39
C GLY A 428 -4.61 -3.85 10.67
N GLY A 429 -3.52 -3.68 9.92
CA GLY A 429 -2.73 -4.79 9.36
C GLY A 429 -1.52 -5.17 10.20
N ASN A 430 -0.91 -4.18 10.87
CA ASN A 430 0.33 -4.39 11.62
C ASN A 430 0.10 -5.15 12.93
N TRP A 431 -0.91 -4.78 13.72
CA TRP A 431 -1.13 -5.45 15.01
C TRP A 431 -1.57 -6.93 14.89
N PRO A 432 -2.42 -7.34 13.93
CA PRO A 432 -2.72 -8.76 13.75
C PRO A 432 -1.50 -9.55 13.27
N THR A 433 -0.67 -8.95 12.41
CA THR A 433 0.59 -9.53 11.96
C THR A 433 1.56 -9.75 13.12
N MET A 434 1.70 -8.77 14.02
CA MET A 434 2.53 -8.91 15.21
C MET A 434 2.06 -10.05 16.11
N LEU A 435 0.75 -10.14 16.37
CA LEU A 435 0.19 -11.22 17.16
C LEU A 435 0.35 -12.57 16.47
N ALA A 436 0.18 -12.62 15.15
CA ALA A 436 0.34 -13.84 14.39
C ALA A 436 1.75 -14.42 14.58
N LEU A 437 2.77 -13.61 14.28
CA LEU A 437 4.17 -13.98 14.49
C LEU A 437 4.48 -14.39 15.94
N TYR A 438 3.90 -13.72 16.93
CA TYR A 438 4.10 -14.03 18.34
C TYR A 438 3.53 -15.39 18.76
N PHE A 439 2.37 -15.79 18.21
CA PHE A 439 1.66 -17.01 18.63
C PHE A 439 2.08 -18.28 17.87
N VAL A 440 2.87 -18.20 16.79
CA VAL A 440 3.35 -19.38 16.06
C VAL A 440 4.12 -20.35 16.97
N ASP A 441 5.13 -19.87 17.69
CA ASP A 441 5.98 -20.72 18.52
C ASP A 441 5.22 -21.35 19.71
N PRO A 442 4.42 -20.59 20.50
CA PRO A 442 3.60 -21.15 21.57
C PRO A 442 2.57 -22.20 21.12
N LEU A 443 2.10 -22.10 19.87
CA LEU A 443 1.15 -23.05 19.29
C LEU A 443 1.84 -24.25 18.63
N THR A 444 3.17 -24.22 18.46
CA THR A 444 3.93 -25.29 17.81
C THR A 444 4.25 -26.41 18.80
N TRP A 445 3.87 -27.64 18.44
CA TRP A 445 4.16 -28.84 19.21
C TRP A 445 5.33 -29.62 18.59
N LYS A 446 6.36 -29.88 19.40
CA LYS A 446 7.56 -30.63 19.02
C LYS A 446 7.72 -31.84 19.92
N GLN A 447 8.40 -32.86 19.43
CA GLN A 447 8.72 -34.06 20.19
C GLN A 447 10.14 -34.51 19.85
N CYS A 448 10.86 -35.02 20.85
CA CYS A 448 12.17 -35.61 20.65
C CYS A 448 12.04 -37.03 20.06
N GLU A 449 12.59 -37.26 18.86
CA GLU A 449 12.68 -38.59 18.25
C GLU A 449 14.13 -39.09 18.25
N GLY A 450 14.35 -40.38 18.60
CA GLY A 450 15.63 -41.06 18.39
C GLY A 450 16.66 -41.05 19.53
N GLY A 451 16.25 -40.90 20.79
CA GLY A 451 17.14 -41.03 21.96
C GLY A 451 17.10 -42.40 22.64
N VAL A 452 18.12 -42.70 23.47
CA VAL A 452 18.28 -44.00 24.19
C VAL A 452 17.15 -44.29 25.22
N GLU A 453 16.31 -43.31 25.53
CA GLU A 453 15.04 -43.46 26.23
C GLU A 453 14.00 -42.54 25.56
N SER A 454 12.76 -43.03 25.38
CA SER A 454 11.63 -42.23 24.91
C SER A 454 11.24 -41.21 25.99
N LEU A 455 12.00 -40.13 26.09
CA LEU A 455 11.66 -39.01 26.96
C LEU A 455 10.42 -38.33 26.39
N ASP A 456 9.43 -38.11 27.26
CA ASP A 456 8.24 -37.27 27.01
C ASP A 456 8.69 -35.79 26.97
N ASN A 457 9.62 -35.48 26.06
CA ASN A 457 10.30 -34.21 25.92
C ASN A 457 9.69 -33.46 24.74
N THR A 458 9.12 -32.29 25.06
CA THR A 458 8.40 -31.44 24.10
C THR A 458 9.27 -30.44 23.35
N CYS A 459 10.59 -30.43 23.59
CA CYS A 459 11.55 -29.53 22.94
C CYS A 459 11.13 -28.05 22.97
N ARG A 460 10.47 -27.63 24.06
CA ARG A 460 9.83 -26.31 24.16
C ARG A 460 10.86 -25.22 24.39
N ASP A 461 11.72 -25.42 25.38
CA ASP A 461 12.76 -24.48 25.78
C ASP A 461 14.15 -24.96 25.34
N THR A 462 15.15 -24.07 25.39
CA THR A 462 16.54 -24.40 25.00
C THR A 462 17.10 -25.58 25.77
N VAL A 463 16.78 -25.67 27.07
CA VAL A 463 17.18 -26.78 27.95
C VAL A 463 16.65 -28.12 27.46
N GLU A 464 15.37 -28.17 27.07
CA GLU A 464 14.73 -29.39 26.56
C GLU A 464 15.32 -29.83 25.22
N LYS A 465 15.62 -28.86 24.34
CA LYS A 465 16.28 -29.11 23.05
C LYS A 465 17.69 -29.68 23.23
N ASP A 466 18.49 -29.05 24.08
CA ASP A 466 19.86 -29.50 24.36
C ASP A 466 19.88 -30.88 25.02
N LEU A 467 18.90 -31.17 25.89
CA LEU A 467 18.72 -32.50 26.49
C LEU A 467 18.40 -33.57 25.44
N CYS A 468 17.49 -33.28 24.49
CA CYS A 468 17.16 -34.18 23.39
C CYS A 468 18.39 -34.50 22.53
N ILE A 469 19.15 -33.47 22.15
CA ILE A 469 20.36 -33.60 21.31
C ILE A 469 21.47 -34.36 22.04
N SER A 470 21.71 -34.05 23.33
CA SER A 470 22.74 -34.73 24.13
C SER A 470 22.49 -36.23 24.32
N LYS A 471 21.23 -36.67 24.18
CA LYS A 471 20.81 -38.08 24.25
C LYS A 471 20.73 -38.76 22.87
N GLY A 472 21.22 -38.10 21.82
CA GLY A 472 21.25 -38.63 20.46
C GLY A 472 19.95 -38.45 19.68
N GLY A 473 18.94 -37.79 20.25
CA GLY A 473 17.67 -37.51 19.59
C GLY A 473 17.68 -36.23 18.75
N LYS A 474 16.64 -36.07 17.93
CA LYS A 474 16.35 -34.84 17.16
C LYS A 474 14.95 -34.34 17.51
N CYS A 475 14.82 -33.04 17.73
CA CYS A 475 13.51 -32.42 17.92
C CYS A 475 12.79 -32.29 16.58
N VAL A 476 11.71 -33.06 16.42
CA VAL A 476 10.86 -33.05 15.22
C VAL A 476 9.56 -32.30 15.55
N THR A 477 9.11 -31.45 14.64
CA THR A 477 7.82 -30.77 14.79
C THR A 477 6.68 -31.72 14.41
N VAL A 478 5.81 -32.04 15.37
CA VAL A 478 4.65 -32.92 15.16
C VAL A 478 3.46 -32.13 14.62
N LEU A 479 3.22 -30.94 15.18
CA LEU A 479 2.17 -30.04 14.74
C LEU A 479 2.69 -28.60 14.74
N ASP A 480 2.75 -28.00 13.56
CA ASP A 480 3.19 -26.63 13.41
C ASP A 480 2.07 -25.64 13.82
N GLY A 481 2.42 -24.68 14.68
CA GLY A 481 1.49 -23.67 15.17
C GLY A 481 0.85 -22.86 14.05
N PHE A 482 1.52 -22.71 12.90
CA PHE A 482 0.98 -22.04 11.72
C PHE A 482 -0.35 -22.65 11.24
N TYR A 483 -0.52 -23.96 11.30
CA TYR A 483 -1.77 -24.61 10.84
C TYR A 483 -2.94 -24.33 11.80
N ILE A 484 -2.67 -24.41 13.11
CA ILE A 484 -3.65 -24.08 14.15
C ILE A 484 -4.04 -22.60 14.03
N GLU A 485 -3.04 -21.74 13.91
CA GLU A 485 -3.24 -20.30 13.83
C GLU A 485 -3.99 -19.91 12.55
N THR A 486 -3.65 -20.50 11.41
CA THR A 486 -4.39 -20.30 10.14
C THR A 486 -5.85 -20.72 10.28
N ALA A 487 -6.14 -21.83 10.97
CA ALA A 487 -7.51 -22.25 11.24
C ALA A 487 -8.26 -21.27 12.16
N ILE A 488 -7.62 -20.78 13.23
CA ILE A 488 -8.19 -19.77 14.14
C ILE A 488 -8.47 -18.47 13.37
N CYS A 489 -7.50 -17.97 12.62
CA CYS A 489 -7.65 -16.79 11.76
C CYS A 489 -8.81 -16.97 10.77
N ALA A 490 -8.89 -18.10 10.08
CA ALA A 490 -9.97 -18.36 9.14
C ALA A 490 -11.35 -18.34 9.82
N VAL A 491 -11.50 -19.03 10.97
CA VAL A 491 -12.77 -19.03 11.74
C VAL A 491 -13.14 -17.62 12.19
N LEU A 492 -12.21 -16.89 12.81
CA LEU A 492 -12.43 -15.50 13.22
C LEU A 492 -12.77 -14.61 12.04
N GLY A 493 -12.12 -14.81 10.89
CA GLY A 493 -12.37 -14.07 9.65
C GLY A 493 -13.76 -14.32 9.07
N PHE A 494 -14.24 -15.56 9.02
CA PHE A 494 -15.58 -15.89 8.55
C PHE A 494 -16.68 -15.38 9.51
N LEU A 495 -16.45 -15.48 10.83
CA LEU A 495 -17.34 -14.87 11.83
C LEU A 495 -17.35 -13.34 11.70
N TRP A 496 -16.19 -12.74 11.52
CA TRP A 496 -16.04 -11.32 11.29
C TRP A 496 -16.77 -10.89 10.03
N LEU A 497 -16.69 -11.66 8.93
CA LEU A 497 -17.38 -11.35 7.67
C LEU A 497 -18.90 -11.23 7.87
N TRP A 498 -19.52 -12.06 8.72
CA TRP A 498 -20.97 -11.97 8.98
C TRP A 498 -21.37 -10.64 9.64
N TRP A 499 -20.59 -10.17 10.60
CA TRP A 499 -20.80 -8.87 11.25
C TRP A 499 -20.37 -7.70 10.35
N GLY A 500 -19.16 -7.79 9.81
CA GLY A 500 -18.49 -6.78 8.99
C GLY A 500 -19.26 -6.50 7.71
N ALA A 501 -19.81 -7.51 7.04
CA ALA A 501 -20.63 -7.31 5.84
C ALA A 501 -21.88 -6.46 6.11
N LYS A 502 -22.54 -6.66 7.25
CA LYS A 502 -23.71 -5.85 7.65
C LYS A 502 -23.30 -4.40 7.92
N LYS A 503 -22.19 -4.20 8.65
CA LYS A 503 -21.69 -2.85 8.97
C LYS A 503 -21.17 -2.11 7.75
N ILE A 504 -20.43 -2.78 6.86
CA ILE A 504 -19.95 -2.23 5.59
C ILE A 504 -21.12 -1.78 4.72
N LYS A 505 -22.15 -2.62 4.55
CA LYS A 505 -23.36 -2.25 3.80
C LYS A 505 -24.07 -1.04 4.41
N HIS A 506 -24.14 -0.97 5.73
CA HIS A 506 -24.75 0.16 6.43
C HIS A 506 -23.96 1.45 6.22
N ILE A 507 -22.65 1.47 6.49
CA ILE A 507 -21.84 2.70 6.36
C ILE A 507 -21.79 3.20 4.91
N GLN A 508 -21.79 2.28 3.93
CA GLN A 508 -21.81 2.63 2.52
C GLN A 508 -23.16 3.21 2.06
N SER A 509 -24.25 2.93 2.78
CA SER A 509 -25.58 3.49 2.50
C SER A 509 -25.82 4.87 3.12
N LEU A 510 -24.92 5.34 3.98
CA LEU A 510 -25.04 6.66 4.62
C LEU A 510 -24.85 7.78 3.59
N SER A 511 -25.57 8.88 3.78
CA SER A 511 -25.41 10.10 3.00
C SER A 511 -24.06 10.78 3.29
N ASP A 512 -23.58 11.59 2.34
CA ASP A 512 -22.32 12.35 2.48
C ASP A 512 -22.26 13.20 3.75
N SER A 513 -23.40 13.71 4.23
CA SER A 513 -23.50 14.49 5.47
C SER A 513 -23.06 13.72 6.71
N ALA A 514 -23.14 12.39 6.72
CA ALA A 514 -22.69 11.57 7.84
C ALA A 514 -21.16 11.52 7.97
N TRP A 515 -20.42 11.94 6.93
CA TRP A 515 -18.96 11.89 6.86
C TRP A 515 -18.30 13.27 6.92
N LYS A 516 -19.09 14.33 6.80
CA LYS A 516 -18.60 15.72 6.80
C LYS A 516 -18.63 16.30 8.21
N LEU A 517 -17.69 17.20 8.48
CA LEU A 517 -17.72 17.96 9.73
C LEU A 517 -18.87 18.96 9.63
N ASN A 518 -19.86 18.84 10.52
CA ASN A 518 -20.90 19.86 10.65
C ASN A 518 -20.21 21.17 11.04
N LYS A 519 -20.30 22.18 10.16
CA LYS A 519 -19.80 23.52 10.48
C LYS A 519 -20.45 23.94 11.80
N ARG A 520 -19.63 24.23 12.81
CA ARG A 520 -20.08 25.06 13.92
C ARG A 520 -20.69 26.31 13.28
N LYS A 521 -22.00 26.48 13.43
CA LYS A 521 -22.55 27.83 13.45
C LYS A 521 -21.90 28.45 14.68
N ASP A 522 -20.74 29.08 14.51
CA ASP A 522 -20.24 29.96 15.55
C ASP A 522 -21.37 30.94 15.83
N LYS A 523 -21.83 30.91 17.08
CA LYS A 523 -22.78 31.88 17.58
C LYS A 523 -22.13 33.24 17.34
N ARG A 524 -22.77 34.04 16.49
CA ARG A 524 -22.45 35.45 16.24
C ARG A 524 -22.24 36.20 17.55
#